data_AF-A0A932TJ14-F1
#
_entry.id   AF-A0A932TJ14-F1
#
_cell.length_a   1.000
_cell.length_b   1.000
_cell.length_c   1.000
_cell.angle_alpha   90.00
_cell.angle_beta   90.00
_cell.angle_gamma   90.00
#
_symmetry.space_group_name_H-M   'P 1'
#
loop_
_entity.id
_entity.type
_entity.pdbx_description
1 polymer ?
#
loop_
_entity_poly.entity_id
_entity_poly.type
_entity_poly.pdbx_seq_one_letter_code
_entity_poly.pdbx_strand_id
1 'polypeptide(L)'
;MFETSIRFARHNFDNLQALARFGDAKAGAIFAIVIFLVGTTATTLRDAASHMSAQELPRIVRLGFWGSWGLFAVTAIILARDLYRVVLPRVASHYLQPDKNRDLMYWKHILLHDSNESYFQTLRTIDETGELRNISDQVYELAHIVNAKMNYLNRAQEALKICVAFWIAGIIWAMTILTTSH
;
A
#
# COMPACT_ATOMS: atom_id res chain seq x y z
N MET A 1 -22.62 32.22 5.94
CA MET A 1 -22.30 31.49 7.19
C MET A 1 -21.60 30.16 6.88
N PHE A 2 -21.87 29.53 5.73
CA PHE A 2 -21.23 28.27 5.32
C PHE A 2 -19.80 28.41 4.79
N GLU A 3 -19.36 29.61 4.39
CA GLU A 3 -18.02 29.82 3.83
C GLU A 3 -16.89 29.27 4.72
N THR A 4 -16.96 29.48 6.05
CA THR A 4 -15.98 28.92 7.00
C THR A 4 -16.03 27.39 7.03
N SER A 5 -17.23 26.80 7.03
CA SER A 5 -17.43 25.35 7.03
C SER A 5 -16.94 24.70 5.74
N ILE A 6 -17.24 25.32 4.59
CA ILE A 6 -16.76 24.89 3.27
C ILE A 6 -15.23 24.94 3.23
N ARG A 7 -14.63 26.04 3.69
CA ARG A 7 -13.18 26.21 3.76
C ARG A 7 -12.54 25.15 4.65
N PHE A 8 -13.13 24.86 5.82
CA PHE A 8 -12.67 23.79 6.70
C PHE A 8 -12.76 22.41 6.05
N ALA A 9 -13.87 22.11 5.37
CA ALA A 9 -14.04 20.84 4.66
C ALA A 9 -13.03 20.69 3.51
N ARG A 10 -12.77 21.77 2.73
CA ARG A 10 -11.72 21.82 1.69
C ARG A 10 -10.35 21.52 2.28
N HIS A 11 -10.01 22.19 3.37
CA HIS A 11 -8.73 21.95 4.03
C HIS A 11 -8.57 20.50 4.52
N ASN A 12 -9.62 19.90 5.09
CA ASN A 12 -9.58 18.48 5.48
C ASN A 12 -9.46 17.56 4.28
N PHE A 13 -10.16 17.84 3.18
CA PHE A 13 -10.05 17.08 1.94
C PHE A 13 -8.62 17.09 1.42
N ASP A 14 -7.98 18.26 1.35
CA ASP A 14 -6.59 18.41 0.91
C ASP A 14 -5.62 17.66 1.82
N ASN A 15 -5.80 17.76 3.15
CA ASN A 15 -4.98 17.04 4.13
C ASN A 15 -5.09 15.52 3.97
N LEU A 16 -6.31 15.00 3.78
CA LEU A 16 -6.53 13.57 3.56
C LEU A 16 -5.96 13.11 2.21
N GLN A 17 -6.02 13.94 1.17
CA GLN A 17 -5.37 13.64 -0.11
C GLN A 17 -3.86 13.57 0.04
N ALA A 18 -3.27 14.53 0.75
CA ALA A 18 -1.84 14.53 1.05
C ALA A 18 -1.44 13.27 1.82
N LEU A 19 -2.24 12.87 2.81
CA LEU A 19 -2.01 11.66 3.59
C LEU A 19 -2.14 10.38 2.75
N ALA A 20 -3.09 10.32 1.81
CA ALA A 20 -3.21 9.22 0.85
C ALA A 20 -1.96 9.11 -0.04
N ARG A 21 -1.51 10.24 -0.61
CA ARG A 21 -0.29 10.30 -1.47
C ARG A 21 0.96 9.93 -0.68
N PHE A 22 1.07 10.37 0.57
CA PHE A 22 2.16 9.97 1.47
C PHE A 22 2.16 8.46 1.72
N GLY A 23 0.98 7.87 1.96
CA GLY A 23 0.83 6.42 2.10
C GLY A 23 1.32 5.64 0.87
N ASP A 24 0.97 6.13 -0.32
CA ASP A 24 1.40 5.54 -1.60
C ASP A 24 2.90 5.66 -1.82
N ALA A 25 3.49 6.84 -1.53
CA ALA A 25 4.93 7.06 -1.61
C ALA A 25 5.71 6.15 -0.64
N LYS A 26 5.24 6.02 0.61
CA LYS A 26 5.86 5.14 1.61
C LYS A 26 5.76 3.66 1.20
N ALA A 27 4.61 3.23 0.65
CA ALA A 27 4.46 1.88 0.11
C ALA A 27 5.43 1.62 -1.05
N GLY A 28 5.59 2.59 -1.96
CA GLY A 28 6.57 2.52 -3.04
C GLY A 28 8.01 2.38 -2.53
N ALA A 29 8.39 3.14 -1.51
CA ALA A 29 9.72 3.03 -0.89
C ALA A 29 9.94 1.65 -0.25
N ILE A 30 8.95 1.11 0.47
CA ILE A 30 9.04 -0.24 1.05
C ILE A 30 9.15 -1.29 -0.07
N PHE A 31 8.41 -1.14 -1.17
CA PHE A 31 8.47 -2.05 -2.30
C PHE A 31 9.88 -2.10 -2.93
N ALA A 32 10.54 -0.95 -3.07
CA ALA A 32 11.91 -0.88 -3.55
C ALA A 32 12.89 -1.63 -2.62
N ILE A 33 12.72 -1.51 -1.30
CA ILE A 33 13.50 -2.27 -0.31
C ILE A 33 13.29 -3.78 -0.53
N VAL A 34 12.04 -4.23 -0.71
CA VAL A 34 11.75 -5.67 -0.93
C VAL A 34 12.44 -6.19 -2.19
N ILE A 35 12.39 -5.44 -3.29
CA ILE A 35 13.10 -5.83 -4.53
C ILE A 35 14.59 -5.99 -4.27
N PHE A 36 15.20 -5.06 -3.53
CA PHE A 36 16.60 -5.14 -3.17
C PHE A 36 16.92 -6.40 -2.33
N LEU A 37 16.10 -6.71 -1.32
CA LEU A 37 16.27 -7.90 -0.47
C LEU A 37 16.14 -9.19 -1.29
N VAL A 38 15.16 -9.26 -2.19
CA VAL A 38 14.96 -10.42 -3.08
C VAL A 38 16.15 -10.56 -4.04
N GLY A 39 16.63 -9.47 -4.64
CA GLY A 39 17.77 -9.49 -5.55
C GLY A 39 19.05 -10.01 -4.90
N THR A 40 19.36 -9.54 -3.70
CA THR A 40 20.53 -10.00 -2.91
C THR A 40 20.38 -11.44 -2.41
N THR A 41 19.14 -11.90 -2.21
CA THR A 41 18.86 -13.29 -1.81
C THR A 41 19.22 -14.26 -2.91
N ALA A 42 18.90 -13.94 -4.18
CA ALA A 42 19.11 -14.86 -5.30
C ALA A 42 20.58 -15.27 -5.48
N THR A 43 21.51 -14.33 -5.35
CA THR A 43 22.96 -14.61 -5.43
C THR A 43 23.43 -15.42 -4.24
N THR A 44 23.11 -14.97 -3.03
CA THR A 44 23.51 -15.61 -1.77
C THR A 44 22.99 -17.05 -1.65
N LEU A 45 21.73 -17.26 -2.05
CA LEU A 45 21.08 -18.56 -2.04
C LEU A 45 21.76 -19.53 -3.02
N ARG A 46 22.05 -19.07 -4.25
CA ARG A 46 22.72 -19.88 -5.27
C ARG A 46 24.09 -20.35 -4.81
N ASP A 47 24.90 -19.42 -4.29
CA ASP A 47 26.27 -19.71 -3.88
C ASP A 47 26.29 -20.69 -2.70
N ALA A 48 25.52 -20.42 -1.64
CA ALA A 48 25.45 -21.31 -0.48
C ALA A 48 24.85 -22.68 -0.83
N ALA A 49 23.79 -22.74 -1.64
CA ALA A 49 23.18 -24.02 -2.03
C ALA A 49 24.14 -24.92 -2.83
N SER A 50 24.99 -24.33 -3.69
CA SER A 50 26.01 -25.09 -4.42
C SER A 50 27.02 -25.77 -3.47
N HIS A 51 27.45 -25.07 -2.41
CA HIS A 51 28.36 -25.61 -1.40
C HIS A 51 27.69 -26.67 -0.53
N MET A 52 26.43 -26.48 -0.17
CA MET A 52 25.65 -27.50 0.57
C MET A 52 25.52 -28.82 -0.19
N SER A 53 25.51 -28.80 -1.53
CA SER A 53 25.41 -30.01 -2.35
C SER A 53 26.71 -30.82 -2.36
N ALA A 54 27.84 -30.17 -2.09
CA ALA A 54 29.17 -30.77 -2.11
C ALA A 54 29.64 -31.30 -0.74
N GLN A 55 28.99 -30.91 0.36
CA GLN A 55 29.42 -31.23 1.72
C GLN A 55 28.29 -31.78 2.63
N GLU A 56 28.67 -32.72 3.50
CA GLU A 56 27.83 -33.23 4.59
C GLU A 56 27.76 -32.21 5.74
N LEU A 57 26.79 -31.29 5.66
CA LEU A 57 26.56 -30.30 6.72
C LEU A 57 25.68 -30.83 7.85
N PRO A 58 25.87 -30.36 9.11
CA PRO A 58 24.97 -30.69 10.21
C PRO A 58 23.51 -30.35 9.87
N ARG A 59 22.58 -31.22 10.27
CA ARG A 59 21.14 -31.05 9.99
C ARG A 59 20.60 -29.69 10.44
N ILE A 60 21.09 -29.18 11.56
CA ILE A 60 20.67 -27.87 12.10
C ILE A 60 21.04 -26.70 11.17
N VAL A 61 22.18 -26.76 10.49
CA VAL A 61 22.62 -25.72 9.53
C VAL A 61 21.71 -25.74 8.30
N ARG A 62 21.40 -26.94 7.77
CA ARG A 62 20.52 -27.07 6.59
C ARG A 62 19.10 -26.60 6.91
N LEU A 63 18.56 -26.98 8.07
CA LEU A 63 17.24 -26.55 8.52
C LEU A 63 17.19 -25.05 8.79
N GLY A 64 18.23 -24.49 9.41
CA GLY A 64 18.34 -23.04 9.65
C GLY A 64 18.36 -22.24 8.36
N PHE A 65 19.16 -22.68 7.38
CA PHE A 65 19.26 -22.05 6.06
C PHE A 65 17.92 -22.07 5.31
N TRP A 66 17.37 -23.26 5.04
CA TRP A 66 16.11 -23.39 4.29
C TRP A 66 14.91 -22.81 5.05
N GLY A 67 14.89 -22.94 6.37
CA GLY A 67 13.85 -22.36 7.21
C GLY A 67 13.85 -20.83 7.15
N SER A 68 15.03 -20.20 7.24
CA SER A 68 15.16 -18.74 7.15
C SER A 68 14.73 -18.22 5.78
N TRP A 69 15.19 -18.85 4.69
CA TRP A 69 14.81 -18.43 3.34
C TRP A 69 13.34 -18.73 3.01
N GLY A 70 12.79 -19.84 3.51
CA GLY A 70 11.38 -20.16 3.38
C GLY A 70 10.48 -19.14 4.10
N LEU A 71 10.84 -18.78 5.33
CA LEU A 71 10.11 -17.76 6.11
C LEU A 71 10.28 -16.36 5.51
N PHE A 72 11.46 -16.03 4.99
CA PHE A 72 11.69 -14.82 4.20
C PHE A 72 10.76 -14.77 2.98
N ALA A 73 10.68 -15.85 2.19
CA ALA A 73 9.82 -15.89 1.01
C ALA A 73 8.34 -15.71 1.36
N VAL A 74 7.84 -16.40 2.40
CA VAL A 74 6.45 -16.27 2.87
C VAL A 74 6.16 -14.83 3.32
N THR A 75 7.04 -14.25 4.12
CA THR A 75 6.86 -12.88 4.62
C THR A 75 6.99 -11.83 3.52
N ALA A 76 7.87 -12.03 2.54
CA ALA A 76 7.98 -11.19 1.34
C ALA A 76 6.69 -11.23 0.49
N ILE A 77 6.04 -12.38 0.34
CA ILE A 77 4.75 -12.50 -0.37
C ILE A 77 3.64 -11.76 0.38
N ILE A 78 3.54 -11.94 1.70
CA ILE A 78 2.56 -11.23 2.53
C ILE A 78 2.77 -9.72 2.42
N LEU A 79 4.02 -9.28 2.49
CA LEU A 79 4.41 -7.89 2.35
C LEU A 79 4.03 -7.33 0.97
N ALA A 80 4.37 -8.03 -0.11
CA ALA A 80 4.00 -7.62 -1.46
C ALA A 80 2.48 -7.49 -1.64
N ARG A 81 1.69 -8.43 -1.09
CA ARG A 81 0.22 -8.36 -1.10
C ARG A 81 -0.29 -7.14 -0.36
N ASP A 82 0.21 -6.88 0.85
CA ASP A 82 -0.26 -5.78 1.68
C ASP A 82 0.14 -4.42 1.05
N LEU A 83 1.33 -4.30 0.45
CA LEU A 83 1.75 -3.14 -0.33
C LEU A 83 0.89 -2.90 -1.57
N TYR A 84 0.59 -3.97 -2.32
CA TYR A 84 -0.33 -3.89 -3.45
C TYR A 84 -1.69 -3.34 -3.04
N ARG A 85 -2.21 -3.78 -1.88
CA ARG A 85 -3.46 -3.25 -1.32
C ARG A 85 -3.34 -1.77 -0.92
N VAL A 86 -2.18 -1.23 -0.58
CA VAL A 86 -2.05 0.22 -0.35
C VAL A 86 -2.26 0.97 -1.66
N VAL A 87 -1.55 0.57 -2.71
CA VAL A 87 -1.50 1.29 -4.00
C VAL A 87 -2.78 1.09 -4.83
N LEU A 88 -3.48 -0.03 -4.64
CA LEU A 88 -4.69 -0.33 -5.41
C LEU A 88 -5.70 0.83 -5.35
N PRO A 89 -6.20 1.32 -6.50
CA PRO A 89 -7.23 2.34 -6.53
C PRO A 89 -8.47 1.87 -5.78
N ARG A 90 -8.96 2.71 -4.86
CA ARG A 90 -10.21 2.47 -4.13
C ARG A 90 -11.29 3.40 -4.66
N VAL A 91 -12.48 2.85 -4.80
CA VAL A 91 -13.68 3.52 -5.29
C VAL A 91 -14.53 3.88 -4.07
N ALA A 92 -15.18 5.04 -4.09
CA ALA A 92 -16.13 5.42 -3.05
C ALA A 92 -17.34 4.46 -3.04
N SER A 93 -17.83 4.09 -1.86
CA SER A 93 -18.81 3.01 -1.71
C SER A 93 -19.99 3.32 -0.79
N HIS A 94 -20.00 4.45 -0.10
CA HIS A 94 -21.04 4.81 0.87
C HIS A 94 -22.08 5.79 0.29
N TYR A 95 -22.14 5.91 -1.03
CA TYR A 95 -23.24 6.57 -1.73
C TYR A 95 -24.43 5.61 -1.85
N LEU A 96 -25.51 5.88 -1.10
CA LEU A 96 -26.72 5.04 -1.11
C LEU A 96 -27.43 5.06 -2.47
N GLN A 97 -27.57 6.24 -3.07
CA GLN A 97 -28.12 6.45 -4.41
C GLN A 97 -27.47 7.70 -5.01
N PRO A 98 -26.55 7.54 -5.99
CA PRO A 98 -25.94 8.66 -6.68
C PRO A 98 -27.00 9.51 -7.39
N ASP A 99 -27.01 10.80 -7.11
CA ASP A 99 -27.88 11.77 -7.77
C ASP A 99 -27.03 12.73 -8.63
N LYS A 100 -27.28 12.73 -9.95
CA LYS A 100 -26.59 13.62 -10.90
C LYS A 100 -26.79 15.11 -10.61
N ASN A 101 -27.82 15.49 -9.84
CA ASN A 101 -28.07 16.89 -9.51
C ASN A 101 -27.39 17.32 -8.20
N ARG A 102 -26.98 16.35 -7.36
CA ARG A 102 -26.45 16.61 -6.03
C ARG A 102 -24.99 16.19 -5.89
N ASP A 103 -24.57 15.09 -6.50
CA ASP A 103 -23.27 14.48 -6.23
C ASP A 103 -22.30 14.79 -7.37
N LEU A 104 -21.72 15.98 -7.38
CA LEU A 104 -21.01 16.55 -8.54
C LEU A 104 -19.48 16.43 -8.49
N MET A 105 -18.88 16.01 -7.37
CA MET A 105 -17.41 15.98 -7.22
C MET A 105 -16.77 14.62 -7.53
N TYR A 106 -17.51 13.51 -7.36
CA TYR A 106 -16.93 12.18 -7.58
C TYR A 106 -16.93 11.82 -9.08
N TRP A 107 -15.81 11.35 -9.60
CA TRP A 107 -15.67 11.09 -11.05
C TRP A 107 -16.76 10.16 -11.62
N LYS A 108 -17.18 9.12 -10.89
CA LYS A 108 -18.27 8.24 -11.38
C LYS A 108 -19.61 8.95 -11.46
N HIS A 109 -19.85 9.94 -10.59
CA HIS A 109 -21.08 10.70 -10.60
C HIS A 109 -21.06 11.80 -11.65
N ILE A 110 -19.90 12.41 -11.91
CA ILE A 110 -19.71 13.33 -13.05
C ILE A 110 -20.06 12.61 -14.36
N LEU A 111 -19.68 11.34 -14.49
CA LEU A 111 -20.00 10.52 -15.67
C LEU A 111 -21.48 10.10 -15.79
N LEU A 112 -22.36 10.49 -14.85
CA LEU A 112 -23.81 10.33 -15.00
C LEU A 112 -24.42 11.40 -15.91
N HIS A 113 -23.67 12.45 -16.25
CA HIS A 113 -24.11 13.48 -17.19
C HIS A 113 -23.76 13.08 -18.64
N ASP A 114 -24.72 13.27 -19.54
CA ASP A 114 -24.57 12.89 -20.96
C ASP A 114 -23.57 13.79 -21.72
N SER A 115 -23.27 14.98 -21.19
CA SER A 115 -22.36 15.95 -21.81
C SER A 115 -21.71 16.87 -20.78
N ASN A 116 -20.59 17.47 -21.18
CA ASN A 116 -19.91 18.51 -20.41
C ASN A 116 -20.86 19.69 -20.11
N GLU A 117 -21.64 20.12 -21.10
CA GLU A 117 -22.62 21.20 -20.95
C GLU A 117 -23.66 20.87 -19.87
N SER A 118 -24.19 19.64 -19.86
CA SER A 118 -25.13 19.20 -18.83
C SER A 118 -24.53 19.28 -17.43
N TYR A 119 -23.27 18.84 -17.26
CA TYR A 119 -22.58 18.93 -15.97
C TYR A 119 -22.35 20.39 -15.54
N PHE A 120 -21.90 21.25 -16.47
CA PHE A 120 -21.69 22.67 -16.21
C PHE A 120 -22.98 23.38 -15.73
N GLN A 121 -24.11 23.12 -16.41
CA GLN A 121 -25.38 23.72 -16.02
C GLN A 121 -25.79 23.30 -14.61
N THR A 122 -25.64 22.02 -14.25
CA THR A 122 -25.91 21.56 -12.89
C THR A 122 -24.97 22.21 -11.87
N LEU A 123 -23.67 22.26 -12.14
CA LEU A 123 -22.68 22.89 -11.26
C LEU A 123 -22.99 24.37 -11.01
N ARG A 124 -23.43 25.11 -12.04
CA ARG A 124 -23.77 26.53 -11.95
C ARG A 124 -24.98 26.79 -11.03
N THR A 125 -25.85 25.79 -10.84
CA THR A 125 -27.07 25.92 -10.02
C THR A 125 -26.89 25.51 -8.56
N ILE A 126 -25.71 25.02 -8.16
CA ILE A 126 -25.43 24.63 -6.78
C ILE A 126 -25.39 25.86 -5.85
N ASP A 127 -25.99 25.72 -4.67
CA ASP A 127 -25.91 26.68 -3.57
C ASP A 127 -24.83 26.29 -2.54
N GLU A 128 -24.57 27.15 -1.54
CA GLU A 128 -23.56 26.88 -0.50
C GLU A 128 -23.84 25.57 0.26
N THR A 129 -25.11 25.20 0.45
CA THR A 129 -25.51 23.97 1.12
C THR A 129 -25.12 22.74 0.29
N GLY A 130 -25.44 22.76 -1.01
CA GLY A 130 -25.08 21.72 -1.96
C GLY A 130 -23.56 21.58 -2.09
N GLU A 131 -22.82 22.69 -2.11
CA GLU A 131 -21.36 22.68 -2.12
C GLU A 131 -20.80 22.01 -0.86
N LEU A 132 -21.24 22.46 0.33
CA LEU A 132 -20.80 21.89 1.59
C LEU A 132 -21.10 20.39 1.66
N ARG A 133 -22.28 19.97 1.18
CA ARG A 133 -22.68 18.56 1.15
C ARG A 133 -21.76 17.73 0.25
N ASN A 134 -21.47 18.21 -0.95
CA ASN A 134 -20.57 17.53 -1.89
C ASN A 134 -19.21 17.29 -1.26
N ILE A 135 -18.64 18.34 -0.68
CA ILE A 135 -17.29 18.23 -0.14
C ILE A 135 -17.24 17.43 1.16
N SER A 136 -18.26 17.53 2.03
CA SER A 136 -18.32 16.69 3.23
C SER A 136 -18.40 15.22 2.89
N ASP A 137 -19.17 14.87 1.85
CA ASP A 137 -19.30 13.47 1.40
C ASP A 137 -17.98 12.97 0.79
N GLN A 138 -17.26 13.81 0.02
CA GLN A 138 -15.91 13.47 -0.46
C GLN A 138 -14.91 13.28 0.69
N VAL A 139 -14.93 14.15 1.71
CA VAL A 139 -14.06 14.03 2.89
C VAL A 139 -14.33 12.71 3.61
N TYR A 140 -15.60 12.34 3.78
CA TYR A 140 -15.99 11.08 4.42
C TYR A 140 -15.48 9.85 3.67
N GLU A 141 -15.69 9.79 2.35
CA GLU A 141 -15.20 8.69 1.51
C GLU A 141 -13.67 8.61 1.50
N LEU A 142 -13.02 9.77 1.39
CA LEU A 142 -11.57 9.84 1.38
C LEU A 142 -10.98 9.41 2.72
N ALA A 143 -11.62 9.72 3.85
CA ALA A 143 -11.21 9.26 5.16
C ALA A 143 -11.25 7.73 5.26
N HIS A 144 -12.28 7.07 4.73
CA HIS A 144 -12.35 5.60 4.66
C HIS A 144 -11.24 5.00 3.80
N ILE A 145 -10.99 5.60 2.63
CA ILE A 145 -9.92 5.19 1.72
C ILE A 145 -8.56 5.30 2.42
N VAL A 146 -8.30 6.44 3.07
CA VAL A 146 -7.05 6.70 3.80
C VAL A 146 -6.89 5.73 4.96
N ASN A 147 -7.93 5.53 5.78
CA ASN A 147 -7.89 4.57 6.89
C ASN A 147 -7.54 3.16 6.41
N ALA A 148 -8.19 2.69 5.33
CA ALA A 148 -7.88 1.40 4.73
C ALA A 148 -6.43 1.33 4.23
N LYS A 149 -5.93 2.37 3.54
CA LYS A 149 -4.53 2.45 3.09
C LYS A 149 -3.56 2.38 4.28
N MET A 150 -3.78 3.16 5.32
CA MET A 150 -2.91 3.22 6.50
C MET A 150 -2.88 1.89 7.28
N ASN A 151 -4.02 1.19 7.37
CA ASN A 151 -4.07 -0.13 8.01
C ASN A 151 -3.20 -1.17 7.27
N TYR A 152 -3.26 -1.21 5.94
CA TYR A 152 -2.38 -2.09 5.16
C TYR A 152 -0.92 -1.66 5.21
N LEU A 153 -0.65 -0.36 5.21
CA LEU A 153 0.70 0.18 5.31
C LEU A 153 1.35 -0.13 6.67
N ASN A 154 0.58 -0.09 7.77
CA ASN A 154 1.06 -0.48 9.09
C ASN A 154 1.37 -1.98 9.15
N ARG A 155 0.50 -2.83 8.60
CA ARG A 155 0.76 -4.27 8.48
C ARG A 155 1.99 -4.57 7.63
N ALA A 156 2.17 -3.84 6.53
CA ALA A 156 3.35 -3.95 5.68
C ALA A 156 4.63 -3.56 6.43
N GLN A 157 4.59 -2.52 7.28
CA GLN A 157 5.74 -2.16 8.11
C GLN A 157 6.12 -3.25 9.11
N GLU A 158 5.15 -3.89 9.76
CA GLU A 158 5.43 -5.01 10.66
C GLU A 158 5.97 -6.23 9.90
N ALA A 159 5.36 -6.58 8.76
CA ALA A 159 5.84 -7.65 7.90
C ALA A 159 7.25 -7.39 7.37
N LEU A 160 7.61 -6.12 7.07
CA LEU A 160 8.96 -5.74 6.65
C LEU A 160 10.00 -6.03 7.73
N LYS A 161 9.73 -5.71 9.01
CA LYS A 161 10.66 -5.99 10.11
C LYS A 161 10.96 -7.49 10.21
N ILE A 162 9.90 -8.31 10.13
CA ILE A 162 10.01 -9.77 10.19
C ILE A 162 10.75 -10.30 8.94
N CYS A 163 10.43 -9.77 7.76
CA CYS A 163 11.09 -10.13 6.50
C CYS A 163 12.60 -9.84 6.56
N VAL A 164 12.99 -8.65 7.03
CA VAL A 164 14.40 -8.28 7.21
C VAL A 164 15.09 -9.20 8.22
N ALA A 165 14.43 -9.56 9.33
CA ALA A 165 15.02 -10.47 10.31
C ALA A 165 15.33 -11.86 9.71
N PHE A 166 14.41 -12.43 8.93
CA PHE A 166 14.66 -13.71 8.25
C PHE A 166 15.67 -13.60 7.11
N TRP A 167 15.73 -12.48 6.41
CA TRP A 167 16.77 -12.21 5.43
C TRP A 167 18.16 -12.19 6.07
N ILE A 168 18.33 -11.46 7.19
CA ILE A 168 19.59 -11.44 7.95
C ILE A 168 19.96 -12.84 8.44
N ALA A 169 19.01 -13.58 9.01
CA ALA A 169 19.24 -14.95 9.46
C ALA A 169 19.69 -15.85 8.29
N GLY A 170 19.04 -15.74 7.13
CA GLY A 170 19.41 -16.45 5.91
C GLY A 170 20.84 -16.16 5.46
N ILE A 171 21.27 -14.89 5.54
CA ILE A 171 22.66 -14.48 5.25
C ILE A 171 23.63 -15.08 6.25
N ILE A 172 23.34 -15.05 7.55
CA ILE A 172 24.21 -15.65 8.58
C ILE A 172 24.42 -17.15 8.32
N TRP A 173 23.35 -17.88 8.01
CA TRP A 173 23.46 -19.29 7.65
C TRP A 173 24.25 -19.49 6.36
N ALA A 174 24.01 -18.66 5.33
CA ALA A 174 24.75 -18.71 4.08
C ALA A 174 26.26 -18.52 4.30
N MET A 175 26.64 -17.49 5.07
CA MET A 175 28.05 -17.25 5.42
C MET A 175 28.65 -18.41 6.20
N THR A 176 27.90 -19.02 7.12
CA THR A 176 28.37 -20.20 7.88
C THR A 176 28.66 -21.38 6.96
N ILE A 177 27.83 -21.59 5.94
CA ILE A 177 28.04 -22.64 4.92
C ILE A 177 29.29 -22.33 4.09
N LEU A 178 29.45 -21.08 3.66
CA LEU A 178 30.57 -20.66 2.80
C LEU A 178 31.92 -20.63 3.54
N THR A 179 31.94 -20.45 4.86
CA THR A 179 33.20 -20.46 5.65
C THR A 179 33.60 -21.85 6.12
N THR A 180 32.66 -22.79 6.25
CA THR A 180 32.96 -24.18 6.60
C THR A 180 33.41 -25.03 5.42
N SER A 181 33.41 -24.47 4.20
CA SER A 181 33.93 -25.10 2.99
C SER A 181 35.43 -24.89 2.73
N HIS A 182 36.15 -24.22 3.64
CA HIS A 182 37.61 -24.14 3.66
C HIS A 182 38.18 -25.04 4.75
#